data_AF-A0AAV2CLT0-F1
#
_entry.id   AF-A0AAV2CLT0-F1
#
_cell.length_a   1.000
_cell.length_b   1.000
_cell.length_c   1.000
_cell.angle_alpha   90.00
_cell.angle_beta   90.00
_cell.angle_gamma   90.00
#
_symmetry.space_group_name_H-M   'P 1'
#
loop_
_entity.id
_entity.type
_entity.pdbx_description
1 polymer ?
#
loop_
_entity_poly.entity_id
_entity_poly.type
_entity_poly.pdbx_seq_one_letter_code
_entity_poly.pdbx_strand_id
1 'polypeptide(L)'
;MYLPGLNTFLTSLTSHQSVERGHIALNGAQRRCIKVSSGDEVSVSRFIPPNDFDLALLKLKLEFVKKEASRAEQVDAVVLSNHLKKIFMNQVMSSGQRVTYDCLHFYR
;
A
#
# COMPACT_ATOMS: atom_id res chain seq x y z
N MET A 1 -3.78 -11.31 -6.17
CA MET A 1 -3.33 -12.72 -6.23
C MET A 1 -2.77 -13.08 -4.85
N TYR A 2 -3.32 -14.11 -4.17
CA TYR A 2 -2.74 -14.65 -2.93
C TYR A 2 -1.95 -15.88 -3.34
N LEU A 3 -0.63 -15.86 -3.18
CA LEU A 3 0.21 -17.04 -3.33
C LEU A 3 0.34 -17.69 -1.95
N PRO A 4 -0.35 -18.81 -1.68
CA PRO A 4 -0.27 -19.46 -0.37
C PRO A 4 1.14 -19.99 -0.16
N GLY A 5 1.76 -19.67 0.97
CA GLY A 5 2.99 -20.32 1.44
C GLY A 5 4.29 -19.51 1.32
N LEU A 6 4.28 -18.35 0.66
CA LEU A 6 5.42 -17.44 0.68
C LEU A 6 4.99 -16.12 1.34
N ASN A 7 5.80 -15.62 2.29
CA ASN A 7 5.73 -14.24 2.81
C ASN A 7 6.14 -13.22 1.71
N THR A 8 5.59 -13.36 0.51
CA THR A 8 5.93 -12.50 -0.63
C THR A 8 5.04 -11.28 -0.61
N PHE A 9 5.67 -10.11 -0.50
CA PHE A 9 5.03 -8.82 -0.63
C PHE A 9 5.43 -8.20 -1.95
N LEU A 10 4.43 -7.84 -2.75
CA LEU A 10 4.64 -7.16 -4.02
C LEU A 10 4.44 -5.66 -3.82
N THR A 11 5.43 -4.87 -4.26
CA THR A 11 5.38 -3.41 -4.19
C THR A 11 5.98 -2.79 -5.43
N SER A 12 5.41 -1.68 -5.86
CA SER A 12 6.05 -0.78 -6.81
C SER A 12 7.21 -0.06 -6.12
N LEU A 13 8.29 0.18 -6.84
CA LEU A 13 9.48 0.88 -6.33
C LEU A 13 9.56 2.28 -6.94
N THR A 14 9.95 3.24 -6.11
CA THR A 14 10.26 4.61 -6.52
C THR A 14 11.65 4.96 -6.00
N SER A 15 12.51 5.49 -6.88
CA SER A 15 13.85 5.93 -6.49
C SER A 15 13.79 7.16 -5.58
N HIS A 16 14.62 7.21 -4.55
CA HIS A 16 14.76 8.37 -3.68
C HIS A 16 16.24 8.60 -3.34
N GLN A 17 16.69 9.85 -3.37
CA GLN A 17 18.12 10.19 -3.23
C GLN A 17 18.69 9.86 -1.85
N SER A 18 17.84 9.82 -0.81
CA SER A 18 18.26 9.48 0.55
C SER A 18 18.35 7.97 0.81
N VAL A 19 18.09 7.13 -0.19
CA VAL A 19 18.16 5.67 -0.04
C VAL A 19 19.43 5.19 -0.71
N GLU A 20 20.33 4.64 0.10
CA GLU A 20 21.60 4.12 -0.38
C GLU A 20 21.42 2.92 -1.32
N ARG A 21 22.36 2.74 -2.25
CA ARG A 21 22.35 1.58 -3.13
C ARG A 21 22.43 0.28 -2.31
N GLY A 22 21.64 -0.72 -2.70
CA GLY A 22 21.56 -1.99 -1.99
C GLY A 22 20.55 -1.98 -0.83
N HIS A 23 19.97 -0.82 -0.49
CA HIS A 23 18.96 -0.71 0.55
C HIS A 23 17.58 -0.46 -0.03
N ILE A 24 16.54 -0.85 0.73
CA ILE A 24 15.15 -0.54 0.43
C ILE A 24 14.52 0.17 1.64
N ALA A 25 13.90 1.32 1.39
CA ALA A 25 13.15 2.02 2.41
C ALA A 25 11.70 1.52 2.43
N LEU A 26 11.26 1.06 3.61
CA LEU A 26 9.90 0.56 3.84
C LEU A 26 9.23 1.35 4.97
N ASN A 27 7.95 1.65 4.80
CA ASN A 27 7.14 2.25 5.85
C ASN A 27 6.75 1.21 6.92
N GLY A 28 6.19 1.68 8.04
CA GLY A 28 5.84 0.81 9.17
C GLY A 28 4.74 -0.23 8.89
N ALA A 29 3.88 -0.02 7.88
CA ALA A 29 2.88 -1.01 7.47
C ALA A 29 3.50 -2.12 6.62
N GLN A 30 4.36 -1.74 5.67
CA GLN A 30 5.11 -2.68 4.83
C GLN A 30 6.00 -3.58 5.69
N ARG A 31 6.77 -3.01 6.63
CA ARG A 31 7.62 -3.78 7.56
C ARG A 31 6.83 -4.80 8.39
N ARG A 32 5.64 -4.42 8.87
CA ARG A 32 4.73 -5.34 9.59
C ARG A 32 4.19 -6.45 8.70
N CYS A 33 3.94 -6.18 7.42
CA CYS A 33 3.42 -7.16 6.47
C CYS A 33 4.44 -8.26 6.17
N ILE A 34 5.71 -7.91 5.95
CA ILE A 34 6.78 -8.88 5.68
C ILE A 34 7.56 -9.34 6.92
N LYS A 35 7.23 -8.78 8.10
CA LYS A 35 7.82 -9.11 9.40
C LYS A 35 9.34 -8.87 9.45
N VAL A 36 9.76 -7.65 9.07
CA VAL A 36 11.18 -7.24 9.11
C VAL A 36 11.38 -5.96 9.92
N SER A 37 12.59 -5.79 10.43
CA SER A 37 13.10 -4.62 11.14
C SER A 37 14.13 -3.87 10.29
N SER A 38 14.56 -2.68 10.76
CA SER A 38 15.63 -1.94 10.11
C SER A 38 16.95 -2.70 10.23
N GLY A 39 17.64 -2.90 9.10
CA GLY A 39 18.90 -3.64 9.03
C GLY A 39 18.74 -5.13 8.69
N ASP A 40 17.53 -5.66 8.68
CA ASP A 40 17.28 -7.04 8.25
C ASP A 40 17.55 -7.19 6.75
N GLU A 41 18.12 -8.33 6.38
CA GLU A 41 18.27 -8.72 4.97
C GLU A 41 16.94 -9.22 4.41
N VAL A 42 16.62 -8.79 3.19
CA VAL A 42 15.42 -9.21 2.47
C VAL A 42 15.78 -9.66 1.06
N SER A 43 15.20 -10.79 0.63
CA SER A 43 15.32 -11.23 -0.75
C SER A 43 14.39 -10.42 -1.65
N VAL A 44 14.94 -9.80 -2.70
CA VAL A 44 14.19 -8.99 -3.66
C VAL A 44 14.29 -9.64 -5.02
N SER A 45 13.14 -9.79 -5.69
CA SER A 45 13.08 -10.23 -7.08
C SER A 45 12.22 -9.26 -7.89
N ARG A 46 12.61 -9.06 -9.15
CA ARG A 46 11.82 -8.24 -10.07
C ARG A 46 10.58 -9.02 -10.49
N PHE A 47 9.41 -8.45 -10.23
CA PHE A 47 8.16 -8.93 -10.77
C PHE A 47 7.85 -8.24 -12.10
N ILE A 48 7.46 -9.02 -13.11
CA ILE A 48 6.94 -8.52 -14.38
C ILE A 48 5.48 -8.98 -14.46
N PRO A 49 4.50 -8.06 -14.42
CA PRO A 49 3.10 -8.44 -14.52
C PRO A 49 2.84 -9.14 -15.87
N PRO A 50 2.04 -10.21 -15.90
CA PRO A 50 1.55 -10.80 -17.15
C PRO A 50 0.77 -9.80 -18.00
N ASN A 51 0.51 -10.16 -19.27
CA ASN A 51 -0.45 -9.42 -20.08
C ASN A 51 -1.84 -9.43 -19.41
N ASP A 52 -2.61 -8.36 -19.60
CA ASP A 52 -3.97 -8.18 -19.05
C ASP A 52 -4.06 -8.25 -17.51
N PHE A 53 -3.00 -7.84 -16.81
CA PHE A 53 -2.93 -7.82 -15.34
C PHE A 53 -3.54 -6.55 -14.73
N ASP A 54 -4.72 -6.16 -15.19
CA ASP A 54 -5.41 -4.96 -14.72
C ASP A 54 -6.35 -5.24 -13.55
N LEU A 55 -6.44 -4.27 -12.62
CA LEU A 55 -7.32 -4.36 -11.47
C LEU A 55 -8.74 -3.91 -11.84
N ALA A 56 -9.63 -4.89 -12.08
CA ALA A 56 -11.02 -4.59 -12.42
C ALA A 56 -11.85 -4.07 -11.22
N LEU A 57 -11.67 -4.65 -10.03
CA LEU A 57 -12.42 -4.29 -8.83
C LEU A 57 -11.56 -4.45 -7.57
N LEU A 58 -11.58 -3.44 -6.71
CA LEU A 58 -10.91 -3.45 -5.41
C LEU A 58 -11.93 -3.22 -4.30
N LYS A 59 -12.02 -4.18 -3.36
CA LYS A 59 -12.80 -4.02 -2.11
C LYS A 59 -11.86 -3.65 -0.99
N LEU A 60 -12.17 -2.58 -0.27
CA LEU A 60 -11.33 -2.03 0.79
C LEU A 60 -12.07 -2.03 2.13
N LYS A 61 -11.31 -2.21 3.21
CA LYS A 61 -11.74 -1.93 4.57
C LYS A 61 -10.94 -0.73 5.06
N LEU A 62 -11.62 0.28 5.58
CA LEU A 62 -11.02 1.52 6.04
C LEU A 62 -11.08 1.59 7.56
N GLU A 63 -9.97 1.99 8.17
CA GLU A 63 -9.81 2.14 9.60
C GLU A 63 -9.01 3.42 9.86
N PHE A 64 -9.44 4.24 10.82
CA PHE A 64 -8.66 5.41 11.24
C PHE A 64 -7.38 4.96 11.96
N VAL A 65 -6.25 5.58 11.59
CA VAL A 65 -4.93 5.23 12.17
C VAL A 65 -4.79 5.72 13.61
N LYS A 66 -5.39 6.87 13.94
CA LYS A 66 -5.46 7.40 15.31
C LYS A 66 -6.90 7.35 15.80
N LYS A 67 -7.10 6.92 17.04
CA LYS A 67 -8.40 6.85 17.72
C LYS A 67 -8.77 8.15 18.45
N GLU A 68 -8.39 9.31 17.91
CA GLU A 68 -8.83 10.57 18.51
C GLU A 68 -10.32 10.80 18.20
N ALA A 69 -11.05 11.25 19.21
CA ALA A 69 -12.45 10.96 19.46
C ALA A 69 -13.46 11.50 18.42
N SER A 70 -14.48 10.67 18.19
CA SER A 70 -15.90 11.03 18.10
C SER A 70 -16.37 12.01 17.02
N ARG A 71 -15.67 12.18 15.89
CA ARG A 71 -16.30 12.80 14.72
C ARG A 71 -16.99 11.72 13.89
N ALA A 72 -18.31 11.83 13.76
CA ALA A 72 -19.08 11.09 12.76
C ALA A 72 -18.71 11.64 11.39
N GLU A 73 -17.53 11.25 10.90
CA GLU A 73 -17.03 11.67 9.61
C GLU A 73 -17.74 10.87 8.53
N GLN A 74 -18.48 11.59 7.68
CA GLN A 74 -19.06 11.02 6.49
C GLN A 74 -18.05 11.18 5.36
N VAL A 75 -17.81 10.10 4.63
CA VAL A 75 -16.93 10.09 3.46
C VAL A 75 -17.76 9.68 2.26
N ASP A 76 -17.76 10.53 1.24
CA ASP A 76 -18.35 10.20 -0.06
C ASP A 76 -17.52 9.09 -0.73
N ALA A 77 -18.14 7.95 -0.98
CA ALA A 77 -17.49 6.77 -1.57
C ALA A 77 -16.97 7.04 -2.99
N VAL A 78 -17.65 7.88 -3.78
CA VAL A 78 -17.22 8.25 -5.13
C VAL A 78 -15.98 9.12 -5.06
N VAL A 79 -15.99 10.17 -4.22
CA VAL A 79 -14.82 11.05 -4.04
C VAL A 79 -13.64 10.23 -3.52
N LEU A 80 -13.87 9.33 -2.57
CA LEU A 80 -12.82 8.46 -2.04
C LEU A 80 -12.27 7.51 -3.09
N SER A 81 -13.12 6.86 -3.86
CA SER A 81 -12.68 5.96 -4.93
C SER A 81 -11.82 6.70 -5.97
N ASN A 82 -12.18 7.94 -6.32
CA ASN A 82 -11.42 8.75 -7.26
C ASN A 82 -10.06 9.17 -6.68
N HIS A 83 -10.01 9.50 -5.39
CA HIS A 83 -8.76 9.84 -4.73
C HIS A 83 -7.82 8.63 -4.63
N LEU A 84 -8.33 7.48 -4.20
CA LEU A 84 -7.55 6.25 -4.11
C LEU A 84 -7.04 5.79 -5.47
N LYS A 85 -7.86 5.89 -6.52
CA LYS A 85 -7.42 5.62 -7.91
C LYS A 85 -6.22 6.48 -8.31
N LYS A 86 -6.20 7.76 -7.94
CA LYS A 86 -5.07 8.67 -8.24
C LYS A 86 -3.81 8.30 -7.47
N ILE A 87 -3.93 8.03 -6.17
CA ILE A 87 -2.76 7.70 -5.32
C ILE A 87 -2.15 6.34 -5.72
N PHE A 88 -3.01 5.37 -6.02
CA PHE A 88 -2.60 3.98 -6.22
C PHE A 88 -2.58 3.56 -7.70
N MET A 89 -2.66 4.51 -8.63
CA MET A 89 -2.53 4.22 -10.06
C MET A 89 -1.19 3.54 -10.32
N ASN A 90 -1.19 2.49 -11.14
CA ASN A 90 -0.01 1.69 -11.49
C ASN A 90 0.69 1.01 -10.30
N GLN A 91 0.03 0.91 -9.14
CA GLN A 91 0.49 0.09 -8.03
C GLN A 91 -0.18 -1.28 -8.06
N VAL A 92 0.61 -2.33 -7.87
CA VAL A 92 0.05 -3.66 -7.70
C VAL A 92 -0.51 -3.81 -6.27
N MET A 93 -1.73 -4.34 -6.18
CA MET A 93 -2.42 -4.57 -4.91
C MET A 93 -2.60 -6.06 -4.62
N SER A 94 -2.35 -6.44 -3.37
CA SER A 94 -2.46 -7.82 -2.88
C SER A 94 -3.63 -7.95 -1.89
N SER A 95 -4.28 -9.11 -1.88
CA SER A 95 -5.32 -9.37 -0.86
C SER A 95 -4.68 -9.40 0.53
N GLY A 96 -5.30 -8.72 1.50
CA GLY A 96 -4.77 -8.61 2.87
C GLY A 96 -3.66 -7.56 3.05
N GLN A 97 -3.22 -6.90 1.99
CA GLN A 97 -2.26 -5.79 2.08
C GLN A 97 -2.85 -4.63 2.87
N ARG A 98 -2.07 -4.09 3.80
CA ARG A 98 -2.41 -2.90 4.58
C ARG A 98 -1.61 -1.71 4.07
N VAL A 99 -2.30 -0.61 3.80
CA VAL A 99 -1.67 0.65 3.35
C VAL A 99 -2.20 1.79 4.21
N THR A 100 -1.33 2.78 4.45
CA THR A 100 -1.68 4.04 5.09
C THR A 100 -1.57 5.14 4.06
N TYR A 101 -2.54 6.03 4.03
CA TYR A 101 -2.55 7.20 3.16
C TYR A 101 -3.11 8.39 3.93
N ASP A 102 -2.68 9.58 3.54
CA ASP A 102 -3.18 10.81 4.13
C ASP A 102 -4.44 11.27 3.39
N CYS A 103 -5.45 11.59 4.17
CA CYS A 103 -6.81 11.90 3.71
C CYS A 103 -7.11 13.39 4.00
N LEU A 104 -6.31 14.31 3.47
CA LEU A 104 -6.35 15.73 3.87
C LEU A 104 -7.43 16.59 3.19
N HIS A 105 -8.24 16.05 2.27
CA HIS A 105 -9.02 16.87 1.33
C HIS A 105 -10.52 16.56 1.19
N PHE A 106 -11.14 15.83 2.12
CA PHE A 106 -12.61 15.65 2.09
C PHE A 106 -13.40 16.79 2.77
N TYR A 107 -12.72 17.87 3.19
CA TYR A 107 -13.29 18.94 4.04
C TYR A 107 -13.26 20.34 3.40
N ARG A 108 -13.60 20.48 2.12
CA ARG A 108 -13.95 21.78 1.55
C ARG A 108 -15.20 21.67 0.70
#